data_AF-A0A3C0AGN9-F1
#
_entry.id   AF-A0A3C0AGN9-F1
#
_cell.length_a   1.000
_cell.length_b   1.000
_cell.length_c   1.000
_cell.angle_alpha   90.00
_cell.angle_beta   90.00
_cell.angle_gamma   90.00
#
_symmetry.space_group_name_H-M   'P 1'
#
loop_
_entity.id
_entity.type
_entity.pdbx_description
1 polymer ?
#
loop_
_entity_poly.entity_id
_entity_poly.type
_entity_poly.pdbx_seq_one_letter_code
_entity_poly.pdbx_strand_id
1 'polypeptide(L)'
;MNEAVSSPKSNLKIYFTLLLVLLGFVSCVQLSHYYVSLPEIQRLGVSGHMKNKADEAVRLAFDLYKIELDYSEESVKDVEQILALSHERYLQDPEPKRNITPAARAYLWGAYVGEVIKSVKKSEWKLDPETEAITLQLTEEAQQPEFMPMKWCYLRITEGKPQDNVWFKYLLVTSDSSPSDPKHEEIRKIREQFPEK
;
A
#
# COMPACT_ATOMS: atom_id res chain seq x y z
N MET A 1 -59.44 -50.06 -5.12
CA MET A 1 -58.20 -49.35 -4.72
C MET A 1 -57.33 -49.27 -5.96
N ASN A 2 -57.31 -48.13 -6.64
CA ASN A 2 -56.50 -47.93 -7.85
C ASN A 2 -55.22 -47.19 -7.44
N GLU A 3 -54.10 -47.90 -7.40
CA GLU A 3 -52.78 -47.29 -7.28
C GLU A 3 -52.43 -46.65 -8.62
N ALA A 4 -52.36 -45.32 -8.65
CA ALA A 4 -51.88 -44.58 -9.79
C ALA A 4 -50.35 -44.79 -9.92
N VAL A 5 -49.95 -45.66 -10.84
CA VAL A 5 -48.54 -45.89 -11.18
C VAL A 5 -47.98 -44.61 -11.80
N SER A 6 -47.21 -43.84 -11.02
CA SER A 6 -46.58 -42.61 -11.49
C SER A 6 -45.59 -42.95 -12.62
N SER A 7 -45.75 -42.29 -13.77
CA SER A 7 -44.94 -42.56 -14.96
C SER A 7 -43.47 -42.15 -14.75
N PRO A 8 -42.49 -43.06 -14.98
CA PRO A 8 -41.07 -42.83 -14.68
C PRO A 8 -40.44 -41.64 -15.44
N LYS A 9 -41.07 -41.16 -16.52
CA LYS A 9 -40.59 -39.99 -17.29
C LYS A 9 -40.78 -38.65 -16.57
N SER A 10 -41.71 -38.56 -15.60
CA SER A 10 -41.98 -37.31 -14.87
C SER A 10 -40.88 -36.98 -13.87
N ASN A 11 -40.38 -38.01 -13.17
CA ASN A 11 -39.37 -37.83 -12.12
C ASN A 11 -37.99 -37.50 -12.71
N LEU A 12 -37.66 -38.03 -13.90
CA LEU A 12 -36.40 -37.75 -14.59
C LEU A 12 -36.20 -36.26 -14.90
N LYS A 13 -37.26 -35.54 -15.31
CA LYS A 13 -37.20 -34.10 -15.57
C LYS A 13 -36.92 -33.32 -14.29
N ILE A 14 -37.57 -33.70 -13.19
CA ILE A 14 -37.38 -33.06 -11.88
C ILE A 14 -35.93 -33.25 -11.39
N TYR A 15 -35.39 -34.48 -11.48
CA TYR A 15 -34.00 -34.74 -11.11
C TYR A 15 -33.00 -33.98 -11.98
N PHE A 16 -33.26 -33.87 -13.30
CA PHE A 16 -32.42 -33.11 -14.21
C PHE A 16 -32.44 -31.60 -13.90
N THR A 17 -33.60 -31.02 -13.61
CA THR A 17 -33.71 -29.61 -13.20
C THR A 17 -33.00 -29.37 -11.87
N LEU A 18 -33.18 -30.23 -10.87
CA LEU A 18 -32.48 -30.11 -9.58
C LEU A 18 -30.96 -30.23 -9.74
N LEU A 19 -30.49 -31.13 -10.60
CA LEU A 19 -29.06 -31.27 -10.91
C LEU A 19 -28.49 -30.00 -11.54
N LEU A 20 -29.20 -29.39 -12.51
CA LEU A 20 -28.75 -28.13 -13.13
C LEU A 20 -28.72 -26.97 -12.13
N VAL A 21 -29.71 -26.87 -11.23
CA VAL A 21 -29.71 -25.85 -10.17
C VAL A 21 -28.55 -26.06 -9.21
N LEU A 22 -28.28 -27.31 -8.79
CA LEU A 22 -27.15 -27.64 -7.94
C LEU A 22 -25.82 -27.32 -8.61
N LEU A 23 -25.64 -27.69 -9.88
CA LEU A 23 -24.44 -27.36 -10.64
C LEU A 23 -24.25 -25.85 -10.77
N GLY A 24 -25.31 -25.11 -11.10
CA GLY A 24 -25.27 -23.65 -11.15
C GLY A 24 -24.89 -23.02 -9.81
N PHE A 25 -25.45 -23.50 -8.71
CA PHE A 25 -25.11 -23.04 -7.36
C PHE A 25 -23.65 -23.33 -7.00
N VAL A 26 -23.16 -24.55 -7.27
CA VAL A 26 -21.76 -24.92 -7.03
C VAL A 26 -20.82 -24.06 -7.87
N SER A 27 -21.12 -23.85 -9.15
CA SER A 27 -20.33 -22.97 -10.02
C SER A 27 -20.32 -21.53 -9.52
N CYS A 28 -21.44 -20.99 -9.05
CA CYS A 28 -21.48 -19.65 -8.45
C CYS A 28 -20.63 -19.56 -7.18
N VAL A 29 -20.69 -20.56 -6.30
CA VAL A 29 -19.87 -20.59 -5.07
C VAL A 29 -18.38 -20.70 -5.42
N GLN A 30 -18.01 -21.54 -6.39
CA GLN A 30 -16.64 -21.68 -6.86
C GLN A 30 -16.11 -20.39 -7.49
N LEU A 31 -16.92 -19.72 -8.35
CA LEU A 31 -16.56 -18.41 -8.90
C LEU A 31 -16.39 -17.38 -7.79
N SER A 32 -17.34 -17.30 -6.85
CA SER A 32 -17.25 -16.36 -5.74
C SER A 32 -16.00 -16.58 -4.90
N HIS A 33 -15.68 -17.84 -4.59
CA HIS A 33 -14.47 -18.17 -3.83
C HIS A 33 -13.20 -17.81 -4.63
N TYR A 34 -13.21 -18.06 -5.95
CA TYR A 34 -12.12 -17.66 -6.84
C TYR A 34 -11.90 -16.15 -6.82
N TYR A 35 -12.95 -15.34 -7.01
CA TYR A 35 -12.85 -13.87 -6.98
C TYR A 35 -12.43 -13.33 -5.61
N VAL A 36 -12.85 -13.96 -4.51
CA VAL A 36 -12.41 -13.59 -3.15
C VAL A 36 -10.92 -13.95 -2.94
N SER A 37 -10.46 -15.03 -3.56
CA SER A 37 -9.06 -15.50 -3.46
C SER A 37 -8.08 -14.80 -4.40
N LEU A 38 -8.54 -13.94 -5.31
CA LEU A 38 -7.64 -13.17 -6.16
C LEU A 38 -6.81 -12.19 -5.31
N PRO A 39 -5.49 -12.06 -5.59
CA PRO A 39 -4.65 -11.04 -4.98
C PRO A 39 -5.29 -9.65 -5.09
N GLU A 40 -5.19 -8.85 -4.02
CA GLU A 40 -5.85 -7.54 -3.93
C GLU A 40 -5.47 -6.60 -5.10
N ILE A 41 -4.22 -6.63 -5.53
CA ILE A 41 -3.72 -5.87 -6.69
C ILE A 41 -4.48 -6.22 -7.98
N GLN A 42 -4.83 -7.50 -8.20
CA GLN A 42 -5.59 -7.91 -9.40
C GLN A 42 -7.05 -7.47 -9.33
N ARG A 43 -7.60 -7.31 -8.11
CA ARG A 43 -8.99 -6.89 -7.90
C ARG A 43 -9.18 -5.38 -7.97
N LEU A 44 -8.26 -4.61 -7.38
CA LEU A 44 -8.40 -3.15 -7.18
C LEU A 44 -7.47 -2.34 -8.09
N GLY A 45 -6.54 -2.99 -8.77
CA GLY A 45 -5.39 -2.34 -9.37
C GLY A 45 -4.36 -1.89 -8.33
N VAL A 46 -3.16 -1.54 -8.79
CA VAL A 46 -2.06 -1.09 -7.91
C VAL A 46 -2.45 0.15 -7.11
N SER A 47 -3.16 1.12 -7.71
CA SER A 47 -3.57 2.34 -7.02
C SER A 47 -4.54 2.07 -5.86
N GLY A 48 -5.55 1.21 -6.07
CA GLY A 48 -6.50 0.83 -5.03
C GLY A 48 -5.83 0.03 -3.91
N HIS A 49 -4.93 -0.88 -4.25
CA HIS A 49 -4.14 -1.63 -3.26
C HIS A 49 -3.28 -0.69 -2.39
N MET A 50 -2.55 0.25 -3.00
CA MET A 50 -1.71 1.19 -2.26
C MET A 50 -2.53 2.15 -1.39
N LYS A 51 -3.72 2.58 -1.85
CA LYS A 51 -4.63 3.37 -1.01
C LYS A 51 -5.09 2.60 0.23
N ASN A 52 -5.47 1.32 0.09
CA ASN A 52 -5.84 0.50 1.24
C ASN A 52 -4.69 0.32 2.23
N LYS A 53 -3.46 0.17 1.73
CA LYS A 53 -2.26 0.09 2.57
C LYS A 53 -1.96 1.38 3.31
N ALA A 54 -2.19 2.52 2.68
CA ALA A 54 -2.15 3.82 3.35
C ALA A 54 -3.21 3.93 4.46
N ASP A 55 -4.44 3.48 4.23
CA ASP A 55 -5.51 3.47 5.26
C ASP A 55 -5.21 2.50 6.41
N GLU A 56 -4.53 1.37 6.14
CA GLU A 56 -3.98 0.49 7.17
C GLU A 56 -2.90 1.21 7.99
N ALA A 57 -2.03 1.99 7.35
CA ALA A 57 -0.99 2.76 8.02
C ALA A 57 -1.57 3.81 8.99
N VAL A 58 -2.64 4.51 8.59
CA VAL A 58 -3.36 5.47 9.45
C VAL A 58 -3.85 4.80 10.74
N ARG A 59 -4.50 3.64 10.61
CA ARG A 59 -4.98 2.88 11.79
C ARG A 59 -3.83 2.42 12.66
N LEU A 60 -2.78 1.90 12.06
CA LEU A 60 -1.60 1.41 12.77
C LEU A 60 -0.88 2.54 13.54
N ALA A 61 -0.81 3.74 12.97
CA ALA A 61 -0.23 4.91 13.63
C ALA A 61 -1.00 5.26 14.90
N PHE A 62 -2.33 5.30 14.85
CA PHE A 62 -3.15 5.58 16.01
C PHE A 62 -3.07 4.46 17.05
N ASP A 63 -3.20 3.20 16.62
CA ASP A 63 -3.25 2.05 17.51
C ASP A 63 -1.96 1.87 18.30
N LEU A 64 -0.81 1.99 17.63
CA LEU A 64 0.50 1.70 18.22
C LEU A 64 1.25 2.93 18.73
N TYR A 65 1.05 4.11 18.13
CA TYR A 65 1.83 5.31 18.42
C TYR A 65 0.99 6.48 18.94
N LYS A 66 -0.35 6.36 18.90
CA LYS A 66 -1.29 7.44 19.28
C LYS A 66 -1.07 8.72 18.47
N ILE A 67 -0.71 8.53 17.20
CA ILE A 67 -0.52 9.60 16.21
C ILE A 67 -1.69 9.54 15.23
N GLU A 68 -2.31 10.70 14.95
CA GLU A 68 -3.37 10.84 13.96
C GLU A 68 -2.77 11.28 12.62
N LEU A 69 -2.84 10.38 11.64
CA LEU A 69 -2.39 10.64 10.27
C LEU A 69 -3.60 11.05 9.42
N ASP A 70 -3.54 12.20 8.75
CA ASP A 70 -4.68 12.86 8.09
C ASP A 70 -4.45 13.16 6.59
N TYR A 71 -3.40 12.59 6.00
CA TYR A 71 -2.93 12.82 4.64
C TYR A 71 -2.42 14.24 4.35
N SER A 72 -2.20 15.09 5.37
CA SER A 72 -1.51 16.38 5.21
C SER A 72 -0.02 16.21 4.93
N GLU A 73 0.62 17.27 4.42
CA GLU A 73 2.09 17.28 4.28
C GLU A 73 2.77 17.14 5.64
N GLU A 74 2.22 17.80 6.67
CA GLU A 74 2.70 17.76 8.05
C GLU A 74 2.72 16.34 8.61
N SER A 75 1.72 15.53 8.29
CA SER A 75 1.65 14.13 8.74
C SER A 75 2.82 13.25 8.24
N VAL A 76 3.55 13.67 7.21
CA VAL A 76 4.78 13.00 6.76
C VAL A 76 5.90 13.16 7.80
N LYS A 77 5.93 14.27 8.55
CA LYS A 77 6.85 14.47 9.68
C LYS A 77 6.57 13.48 10.80
N ASP A 78 5.29 13.21 11.06
CA ASP A 78 4.87 12.22 12.05
C ASP A 78 5.24 10.80 11.61
N VAL A 79 5.10 10.49 10.31
CA VAL A 79 5.62 9.23 9.75
C VAL A 79 7.13 9.11 9.94
N GLU A 80 7.91 10.18 9.70
CA GLU A 80 9.35 10.17 9.97
C GLU A 80 9.66 9.87 11.45
N GLN A 81 8.90 10.45 12.39
CA GLN A 81 9.04 10.14 13.82
C GLN A 81 8.76 8.66 14.11
N ILE A 82 7.69 8.09 13.52
CA ILE A 82 7.35 6.66 13.64
C ILE A 82 8.48 5.78 13.09
N LEU A 83 9.08 6.15 11.95
CA LEU A 83 10.18 5.42 11.34
C LEU A 83 11.46 5.51 12.18
N ALA A 84 11.75 6.66 12.79
CA ALA A 84 12.86 6.82 13.72
C ALA A 84 12.74 5.87 14.92
N LEU A 85 11.57 5.82 15.55
CA LEU A 85 11.27 4.88 16.65
C LEU A 85 11.36 3.42 16.18
N SER A 86 10.97 3.14 14.92
CA SER A 86 11.07 1.80 14.34
C SER A 86 12.52 1.40 14.10
N HIS A 87 13.39 2.33 13.70
CA HIS A 87 14.83 2.11 13.57
C HIS A 87 15.49 1.81 14.92
N GLU A 88 15.17 2.58 15.96
CA GLU A 88 15.68 2.34 17.32
C GLU A 88 15.33 0.94 17.82
N ARG A 89 14.08 0.49 17.58
CA ARG A 89 13.64 -0.87 17.91
C ARG A 89 14.36 -1.92 17.07
N TYR A 90 14.57 -1.67 15.79
CA TYR A 90 15.29 -2.59 14.89
C TYR A 90 16.74 -2.80 15.33
N LEU A 91 17.43 -1.77 15.83
CA LEU A 91 18.78 -1.90 16.37
C LEU A 91 18.85 -2.77 17.64
N GLN A 92 17.77 -2.81 18.43
CA GLN A 92 17.70 -3.61 19.65
C GLN A 92 17.38 -5.08 19.37
N ASP A 93 16.52 -5.35 18.39
CA ASP A 93 16.14 -6.71 17.97
C ASP A 93 15.90 -6.73 16.44
N PRO A 94 16.94 -7.03 15.64
CA PRO A 94 16.84 -7.03 14.17
C PRO A 94 15.98 -8.17 13.62
N GLU A 95 15.83 -9.27 14.38
CA GLU A 95 15.15 -10.51 13.98
C GLU A 95 13.98 -10.82 14.92
N PRO A 96 12.97 -9.93 15.02
CA PRO A 96 11.92 -10.11 16.00
C PRO A 96 11.01 -11.24 15.54
N LYS A 97 11.21 -12.43 16.12
CA LYS A 97 10.44 -13.67 15.86
C LYS A 97 8.90 -13.52 15.99
N ARG A 98 8.41 -12.37 16.46
CA ARG A 98 6.98 -12.09 16.71
C ARG A 98 6.48 -10.74 16.16
N ASN A 99 7.32 -9.93 15.49
CA ASN A 99 6.90 -8.61 15.00
C ASN A 99 6.85 -8.55 13.46
N ILE A 100 6.05 -7.60 12.96
CA ILE A 100 6.03 -7.21 11.54
C ILE A 100 7.45 -6.85 11.09
N THR A 101 7.91 -7.45 9.98
CA THR A 101 9.25 -7.25 9.42
C THR A 101 9.46 -5.79 9.00
N PRO A 102 10.71 -5.30 8.94
CA PRO A 102 11.02 -3.97 8.41
C PRO A 102 10.42 -3.72 7.03
N ALA A 103 10.46 -4.72 6.14
CA ALA A 103 9.87 -4.64 4.81
C ALA A 103 8.35 -4.42 4.85
N ALA A 104 7.61 -5.17 5.67
CA ALA A 104 6.17 -5.02 5.78
C ALA A 104 5.76 -3.67 6.41
N ARG A 105 6.52 -3.16 7.40
CA ARG A 105 6.32 -1.80 7.92
C ARG A 105 6.60 -0.74 6.86
N ALA A 106 7.73 -0.86 6.17
CA ALA A 106 8.12 0.06 5.12
C ALA A 106 7.11 0.12 3.98
N TYR A 107 6.45 -1.00 3.68
CA TYR A 107 5.39 -1.07 2.69
C TYR A 107 4.18 -0.21 3.07
N LEU A 108 3.71 -0.30 4.32
CA LEU A 108 2.59 0.50 4.83
C LEU A 108 2.92 2.00 4.85
N TRP A 109 4.05 2.36 5.47
CA TRP A 109 4.44 3.76 5.60
C TRP A 109 4.78 4.39 4.24
N GLY A 110 5.42 3.63 3.34
CA GLY A 110 5.69 4.07 1.98
C GLY A 110 4.41 4.29 1.17
N ALA A 111 3.41 3.41 1.32
CA ALA A 111 2.11 3.60 0.69
C ALA A 111 1.45 4.90 1.15
N TYR A 112 1.45 5.17 2.47
CA TYR A 112 0.93 6.42 3.02
C TYR A 112 1.64 7.66 2.47
N VAL A 113 2.97 7.68 2.50
CA VAL A 113 3.77 8.80 1.99
C VAL A 113 3.50 9.03 0.50
N GLY A 114 3.37 7.96 -0.29
CA GLY A 114 3.02 8.09 -1.71
C GLY A 114 1.62 8.65 -1.95
N GLU A 115 0.62 8.29 -1.13
CA GLU A 115 -0.71 8.92 -1.20
C GLU A 115 -0.67 10.42 -0.82
N VAL A 116 0.17 10.83 0.13
CA VAL A 116 0.38 12.25 0.42
C VAL A 116 1.03 12.96 -0.77
N ILE A 117 2.07 12.38 -1.38
CA ILE A 117 2.70 12.95 -2.60
C ILE A 117 1.64 13.13 -3.72
N LYS A 118 0.78 12.14 -3.95
CA LYS A 118 -0.31 12.21 -4.93
C LYS A 118 -1.30 13.35 -4.67
N SER A 119 -1.47 13.75 -3.42
CA SER A 119 -2.37 14.86 -3.06
C SER A 119 -1.83 16.24 -3.46
N VAL A 120 -0.50 16.38 -3.60
CA VAL A 120 0.17 17.65 -3.91
C VAL A 120 0.83 17.70 -5.29
N LYS A 121 1.19 16.55 -5.86
CA LYS A 121 1.82 16.42 -7.19
C LYS A 121 1.10 15.34 -8.00
N LYS A 122 0.77 15.64 -9.26
CA LYS A 122 0.13 14.66 -10.15
C LYS A 122 1.04 13.47 -10.38
N SER A 123 0.60 12.32 -9.90
CA SER A 123 1.38 11.10 -9.89
C SER A 123 0.50 9.86 -9.89
N GLU A 124 1.07 8.74 -10.31
CA GLU A 124 0.40 7.45 -10.40
C GLU A 124 1.26 6.32 -9.85
N TRP A 125 0.61 5.32 -9.24
CA TRP A 125 1.27 4.08 -8.86
C TRP A 125 1.46 3.19 -10.07
N LYS A 126 2.66 2.63 -10.21
CA LYS A 126 3.00 1.61 -11.20
C LYS A 126 3.38 0.31 -10.51
N LEU A 127 3.10 -0.81 -11.16
CA LEU A 127 3.59 -2.12 -10.81
C LEU A 127 4.45 -2.60 -11.98
N ASP A 128 5.72 -2.87 -11.71
CA ASP A 128 6.60 -3.54 -12.64
C ASP A 128 6.24 -5.05 -12.66
N PRO A 129 5.82 -5.61 -13.80
CA PRO A 129 5.44 -7.02 -13.89
C PRO A 129 6.63 -7.99 -13.81
N GLU A 130 7.85 -7.53 -14.06
CA GLU A 130 9.06 -8.36 -14.01
C GLU A 130 9.64 -8.44 -12.60
N THR A 131 9.69 -7.31 -11.91
CA THR A 131 10.29 -7.22 -10.56
C THR A 131 9.26 -7.24 -9.43
N GLU A 132 7.97 -7.14 -9.76
CA GLU A 132 6.86 -6.90 -8.83
C GLU A 132 7.04 -5.63 -7.97
N ALA A 133 7.96 -4.75 -8.37
CA ALA A 133 8.21 -3.50 -7.68
C ALA A 133 7.06 -2.51 -7.91
N ILE A 134 6.64 -1.86 -6.82
CA ILE A 134 5.67 -0.77 -6.90
C ILE A 134 6.42 0.56 -6.80
N THR A 135 6.21 1.42 -7.79
CA THR A 135 6.82 2.75 -7.89
C THR A 135 5.75 3.83 -7.99
N LEU A 136 6.09 5.04 -7.59
CA LEU A 136 5.27 6.24 -7.78
C LEU A 136 5.92 7.10 -8.87
N GLN A 137 5.19 7.35 -9.95
CA GLN A 137 5.65 8.12 -11.10
C GLN A 137 4.96 9.48 -11.15
N LEU A 138 5.72 10.56 -11.31
CA LEU A 138 5.14 11.89 -11.58
C LEU A 138 4.72 11.98 -13.05
N THR A 139 3.50 12.43 -13.32
CA THR A 139 2.92 12.36 -14.68
C THR A 139 3.09 13.64 -15.50
N GLU A 140 3.37 14.78 -14.84
CA GLU A 140 3.46 16.10 -15.50
C GLU A 140 4.88 16.62 -15.70
N GLU A 141 5.89 15.90 -15.20
CA GLU A 141 7.28 16.30 -15.37
C GLU A 141 7.87 15.72 -16.65
N ALA A 142 8.74 16.48 -17.31
CA ALA A 142 9.29 16.12 -18.63
C ALA A 142 10.00 14.76 -18.66
N GLN A 143 10.57 14.32 -17.52
CA GLN A 143 11.26 13.03 -17.39
C GLN A 143 10.44 11.97 -16.66
N GLN A 144 9.23 12.31 -16.22
CA GLN A 144 8.33 11.44 -15.44
C GLN A 144 9.09 10.61 -14.38
N PRO A 145 9.82 11.27 -13.47
CA PRO A 145 10.69 10.56 -12.54
C PRO A 145 9.88 9.59 -11.68
N GLU A 146 10.50 8.45 -11.40
CA GLU A 146 9.94 7.38 -10.59
C GLU A 146 10.64 7.26 -9.25
N PHE A 147 9.84 7.01 -8.22
CA PHE A 147 10.29 6.92 -6.85
C PHE A 147 9.75 5.67 -6.17
N MET A 148 10.44 5.21 -5.13
CA MET A 148 10.03 4.05 -4.33
C MET A 148 9.89 4.47 -2.86
N PRO A 149 8.76 5.06 -2.46
CA PRO A 149 8.54 5.48 -1.07
C PRO A 149 8.75 4.35 -0.05
N MET A 150 8.41 3.11 -0.43
CA MET A 150 8.65 1.92 0.40
C MET A 150 10.13 1.66 0.62
N LYS A 151 10.96 1.85 -0.42
CA LYS A 151 12.42 1.72 -0.29
C LYS A 151 12.98 2.80 0.65
N TRP A 152 12.47 4.03 0.58
CA TRP A 152 12.88 5.10 1.49
C TRP A 152 12.60 4.73 2.94
N CYS A 153 11.38 4.28 3.23
CA CYS A 153 10.98 3.85 4.58
C CYS A 153 11.79 2.65 5.05
N TYR A 154 12.10 1.69 4.16
CA TYR A 154 12.91 0.53 4.49
C TYR A 154 14.31 0.94 4.92
N LEU A 155 15.00 1.74 4.09
CA LEU A 155 16.33 2.26 4.42
C LEU A 155 16.31 3.07 5.72
N ARG A 156 15.25 3.86 5.95
CA ARG A 156 15.10 4.62 7.19
C ARG A 156 15.00 3.73 8.42
N ILE A 157 14.33 2.58 8.32
CA ILE A 157 14.19 1.61 9.41
C ILE A 157 15.49 0.82 9.60
N THR A 158 16.14 0.37 8.53
CA THR A 158 17.26 -0.59 8.61
C THR A 158 18.63 0.07 8.72
N GLU A 159 18.84 1.18 8.02
CA GLU A 159 20.11 1.91 8.01
C GLU A 159 20.04 3.16 8.88
N GLY A 160 18.92 3.88 8.83
CA GLY A 160 18.67 5.06 9.67
C GLY A 160 19.63 6.23 9.44
N LYS A 161 20.27 6.29 8.27
CA LYS A 161 21.21 7.37 7.97
C LYS A 161 20.44 8.68 7.74
N PRO A 162 21.07 9.84 7.95
CA PRO A 162 20.39 11.11 7.78
C PRO A 162 19.74 11.32 6.40
N GLN A 163 20.37 10.85 5.33
CA GLN A 163 19.83 10.91 3.97
C GLN A 163 18.59 10.02 3.74
N ASP A 164 18.31 9.09 4.67
CA ASP A 164 17.14 8.22 4.63
C ASP A 164 15.91 8.86 5.28
N ASN A 165 16.05 10.07 5.85
CA ASN A 165 14.95 10.84 6.39
C ASN A 165 13.84 11.01 5.34
N VAL A 166 12.65 10.51 5.64
CA VAL A 166 11.55 10.43 4.67
C VAL A 166 10.92 11.80 4.43
N TRP A 167 10.87 12.66 5.45
CA TRP A 167 10.43 14.05 5.29
C TRP A 167 11.32 14.81 4.30
N PHE A 168 12.64 14.65 4.39
CA PHE A 168 13.58 15.25 3.46
C PHE A 168 13.35 14.77 2.02
N LYS A 169 13.18 13.46 1.81
CA LYS A 169 12.91 12.90 0.47
C LYS A 169 11.57 13.37 -0.08
N TYR A 170 10.54 13.46 0.77
CA TYR A 170 9.24 14.03 0.42
C TYR A 170 9.37 15.49 -0.07
N LEU A 171 10.12 16.32 0.66
CA LEU A 171 10.37 17.71 0.27
C LEU A 171 11.07 17.80 -1.09
N LEU A 172 12.09 16.97 -1.34
CA LEU A 172 12.82 16.96 -2.62
C LEU A 172 11.90 16.63 -3.81
N VAL A 173 10.96 15.71 -3.64
CA VAL A 173 10.04 15.31 -4.72
C VAL A 173 8.87 16.28 -4.89
N THR A 174 8.44 16.94 -3.82
CA THR A 174 7.27 17.83 -3.86
C THR A 174 7.62 19.31 -4.01
N SER A 175 8.89 19.69 -3.89
CA SER A 175 9.33 21.07 -4.15
C SER A 175 9.19 21.44 -5.61
N ASP A 176 8.85 22.70 -5.88
CA ASP A 176 8.94 23.29 -7.21
C ASP A 176 10.36 23.76 -7.48
N SER A 177 10.74 23.82 -8.76
CA SER A 177 12.04 24.35 -9.19
C SER A 177 12.19 25.87 -8.97
N SER A 178 11.11 26.55 -8.56
CA SER A 178 11.15 27.98 -8.23
C SER A 178 11.96 28.24 -6.95
N PRO A 179 12.97 29.13 -6.97
CA PRO A 179 13.71 29.54 -5.78
C PRO A 179 12.84 30.17 -4.68
N SER A 180 11.60 30.56 -5.00
CA SER A 180 10.65 31.15 -4.07
C SER A 180 9.83 30.12 -3.29
N ASP A 181 9.92 28.83 -3.63
CA ASP A 181 9.18 27.79 -2.91
C ASP A 181 9.71 27.70 -1.47
N PRO A 182 8.85 27.88 -0.44
CA PRO A 182 9.25 27.82 0.97
C PRO A 182 9.97 26.52 1.36
N LYS A 183 9.76 25.43 0.61
CA LYS A 183 10.44 24.14 0.82
C LYS A 183 11.95 24.22 0.55
N HIS A 184 12.45 25.14 -0.29
CA HIS A 184 13.89 25.30 -0.53
C HIS A 184 14.67 25.65 0.72
N GLU A 185 14.12 26.54 1.55
CA GLU A 185 14.76 26.94 2.80
C GLU A 185 14.78 25.78 3.82
N GLU A 186 13.71 24.98 3.87
CA GLU A 186 13.66 23.79 4.72
C GLU A 186 14.65 22.71 4.24
N ILE A 187 14.70 22.44 2.93
CA ILE A 187 15.68 21.53 2.30
C ILE A 187 17.11 21.99 2.62
N ARG A 188 17.40 23.29 2.50
CA ARG A 188 18.71 23.88 2.81
C ARG A 188 19.10 23.63 4.26
N LYS A 189 18.21 23.92 5.22
CA LYS A 189 18.45 23.69 6.65
C LYS A 189 18.72 22.22 6.95
N ILE A 190 17.96 21.30 6.36
CA ILE A 190 18.16 19.85 6.56
C ILE A 190 19.52 19.41 6.01
N ARG A 191 19.93 19.88 4.82
CA ARG A 191 21.25 19.59 4.25
C ARG A 191 22.40 20.10 5.11
N GLU A 192 22.25 21.30 5.68
CA GLU A 192 23.25 21.87 6.60
C GLU A 192 23.34 21.06 7.90
N GLN A 193 22.21 20.55 8.42
CA GLN A 193 22.16 19.71 9.60
C GLN A 193 22.77 18.31 9.35
N PHE A 194 22.70 17.82 8.11
CA PHE A 194 23.09 16.46 7.75
C PHE A 194 23.93 16.46 6.46
N PRO A 195 25.20 16.90 6.52
CA PRO A 195 26.06 16.94 5.35
C PRO A 195 26.32 15.53 4.79
N GLU A 196 26.18 15.38 3.47
CA GLU A 196 26.59 14.17 2.77
C GLU A 196 28.10 13.98 2.96
N LYS A 197 28.49 12.86 3.59
CA LYS A 197 29.90 12.49 3.81
C LYS A 197 30.41 11.62 2.67
#